data_AF-A0A1L8MDW8-F1
#
_entry.id   AF-A0A1L8MDW8-F1
#
_cell.length_a   1.000
_cell.length_b   1.000
_cell.length_c   1.000
_cell.angle_alpha   90.00
_cell.angle_beta   90.00
_cell.angle_gamma   90.00
#
_symmetry.space_group_name_H-M   'P 1'
#
loop_
_entity.id
_entity.type
_entity.pdbx_description
1 polymer ?
#
loop_
_entity_poly.entity_id
_entity_poly.type
_entity_poly.pdbx_seq_one_letter_code
_entity_poly.pdbx_strand_id
1 'polypeptide(L)'
;MSVYHFPAPFEKEHLLGCLMRYVLPQGRKEYVKVAKRVSSNVSKVNSNSYWQSVYTDILKQYLPKYHHQLALNNTLLNVYTSLIESDFSNVLAEQVKYPSKLQLKHANLEQVHKGWKWCPECIFDDEDECGVAYWHCEHQFPLKKRCTKHGALLLSGCQSCGFAWSSILQGPGPSASCPKCGSTFSERHREDSYDDLWIERSANGILNGSLKFDKNKVKECLKVQYGFGEFKRQWSVAERNQISVQQDLFGNWIDSLNLLNHLSPLPNRRSNSEHPAFNVSTYVFKSYDYAPLIHLLFSRYCREVLC
;
A
#
# COMPACT_ATOMS: atom_id res chain seq x y z
N MET A 1 -19.12 -18.12 6.12
CA MET A 1 -20.59 -18.18 6.03
C MET A 1 -21.03 -17.07 5.10
N SER A 2 -22.04 -17.30 4.26
CA SER A 2 -22.62 -16.25 3.42
C SER A 2 -23.69 -15.50 4.22
N VAL A 3 -23.75 -14.18 4.06
CA VAL A 3 -24.79 -13.33 4.66
C VAL A 3 -25.78 -12.87 3.58
N TYR A 4 -27.04 -12.70 3.96
CA TYR A 4 -28.07 -12.18 3.06
C TYR A 4 -27.84 -10.70 2.74
N HIS A 5 -28.17 -10.30 1.51
CA HIS A 5 -28.10 -8.91 1.03
C HIS A 5 -26.71 -8.25 1.17
N PHE A 6 -25.63 -9.01 1.01
CA PHE A 6 -24.31 -8.39 0.86
C PHE A 6 -24.27 -7.55 -0.44
N PRO A 7 -23.82 -6.28 -0.39
CA PRO A 7 -23.93 -5.38 -1.53
C PRO A 7 -22.99 -5.80 -2.65
N ALA A 8 -23.45 -5.63 -3.90
CA ALA A 8 -22.56 -5.70 -5.05
C ALA A 8 -21.55 -4.54 -4.98
N PRO A 9 -20.27 -4.76 -5.31
CA PRO A 9 -19.26 -3.72 -5.32
C PRO A 9 -19.53 -2.71 -6.43
N PHE A 10 -19.28 -1.43 -6.16
CA PHE A 10 -19.20 -0.42 -7.23
C PHE A 10 -17.91 -0.59 -8.05
N GLU A 11 -17.81 0.10 -9.19
CA GLU A 11 -16.60 0.08 -10.00
C GLU A 11 -15.41 0.54 -9.17
N LYS A 12 -14.34 -0.28 -9.11
CA LYS A 12 -13.09 0.03 -8.39
C LYS A 12 -13.28 0.39 -6.90
N GLU A 13 -14.43 0.07 -6.31
CA GLU A 13 -14.64 0.17 -4.86
C GLU A 13 -13.75 -0.84 -4.15
N HIS A 14 -13.09 -0.42 -3.08
CA HIS A 14 -12.32 -1.30 -2.23
C HIS A 14 -13.24 -2.29 -1.50
N LEU A 15 -12.93 -3.59 -1.48
CA LEU A 15 -13.81 -4.64 -0.90
C LEU A 15 -14.21 -4.37 0.56
N LEU A 16 -13.33 -3.75 1.33
CA LEU A 16 -13.66 -3.32 2.70
C LEU A 16 -14.73 -2.21 2.75
N GLY A 17 -14.83 -1.36 1.72
CA GLY A 17 -15.93 -0.43 1.51
C GLY A 17 -17.27 -1.15 1.31
N CYS A 18 -17.30 -2.28 0.58
CA CYS A 18 -18.51 -3.10 0.47
C CYS A 18 -18.95 -3.63 1.84
N LEU A 19 -18.00 -4.10 2.66
CA LEU A 19 -18.28 -4.50 4.03
C LEU A 19 -18.82 -3.33 4.86
N MET A 20 -18.31 -2.11 4.67
CA MET A 20 -18.86 -0.91 5.33
C MET A 20 -20.31 -0.66 4.91
N ARG A 21 -20.61 -0.66 3.61
CA ARG A 21 -21.98 -0.47 3.09
C ARG A 21 -22.95 -1.54 3.58
N TYR A 22 -22.50 -2.78 3.76
CA TYR A 22 -23.30 -3.84 4.35
C TYR A 22 -23.65 -3.58 5.83
N VAL A 23 -22.70 -3.03 6.59
CA VAL A 23 -22.82 -2.87 8.05
C VAL A 23 -23.60 -1.60 8.41
N LEU A 24 -23.43 -0.51 7.66
CA LEU A 24 -23.99 0.81 8.00
C LEU A 24 -25.51 0.83 8.24
N PRO A 25 -26.36 0.21 7.39
CA PRO A 25 -27.81 0.20 7.60
C PRO A 25 -28.23 -0.56 8.87
N GLN A 26 -27.37 -1.42 9.42
CA GLN A 26 -27.66 -2.25 10.59
C GLN A 26 -27.37 -1.55 11.92
N GLY A 27 -26.86 -0.32 11.88
CA GLY A 27 -26.65 0.54 13.06
C GLY A 27 -25.23 0.51 13.63
N ARG A 28 -24.70 1.70 13.97
CA ARG A 28 -23.30 1.90 14.38
C ARG A 28 -22.89 1.16 15.66
N LYS A 29 -23.79 0.97 16.63
CA LYS A 29 -23.48 0.31 17.91
C LYS A 29 -23.16 -1.18 17.75
N GLU A 30 -23.66 -1.81 16.70
CA GLU A 30 -23.46 -3.24 16.42
C GLU A 30 -22.41 -3.49 15.32
N TYR A 31 -21.71 -2.44 14.85
CA TYR A 31 -20.86 -2.50 13.65
C TYR A 31 -19.91 -3.71 13.69
N VAL A 32 -19.12 -3.84 14.76
CA VAL A 32 -18.13 -4.92 14.88
C VAL A 32 -18.81 -6.28 14.91
N LYS A 33 -19.96 -6.40 15.56
CA LYS A 33 -20.72 -7.64 15.65
C LYS A 33 -21.31 -8.04 14.30
N VAL A 34 -21.82 -7.08 13.52
CA VAL A 34 -22.34 -7.30 12.18
C VAL A 34 -21.21 -7.66 11.21
N ALA A 35 -20.10 -6.92 11.23
CA ALA A 35 -18.93 -7.22 10.42
C ALA A 35 -18.34 -8.61 10.74
N LYS A 36 -18.38 -9.02 12.02
CA LYS A 36 -17.99 -10.35 12.48
C LYS A 36 -18.84 -11.50 11.92
N ARG A 37 -20.03 -11.22 11.37
CA ARG A 37 -20.82 -12.23 10.64
C ARG A 37 -20.17 -12.61 9.29
N VAL A 38 -19.42 -11.67 8.71
CA VAL A 38 -18.67 -11.87 7.46
C VAL A 38 -17.28 -12.42 7.77
N SER A 39 -16.51 -11.76 8.64
CA SER A 39 -15.17 -12.21 9.03
C SER A 39 -14.88 -11.94 10.50
N SER A 40 -14.29 -12.92 11.19
CA SER A 40 -13.79 -12.72 12.56
C SER A 40 -12.58 -11.78 12.62
N ASN A 41 -11.93 -11.52 11.48
CA ASN A 41 -10.70 -10.74 11.35
C ASN A 41 -10.98 -9.29 10.91
N VAL A 42 -11.98 -8.63 11.49
CA VAL A 42 -12.36 -7.24 11.13
C VAL A 42 -11.72 -6.17 12.01
N SER A 43 -11.17 -6.56 13.16
CA SER A 43 -10.57 -5.62 14.13
C SER A 43 -9.11 -5.26 13.86
N LYS A 44 -8.44 -5.97 12.94
CA LYS A 44 -7.01 -5.79 12.64
C LYS A 44 -6.76 -5.17 11.26
N VAL A 45 -7.80 -4.69 10.59
CA VAL A 45 -7.76 -4.37 9.18
C VAL A 45 -7.48 -2.88 8.96
N ASN A 46 -6.49 -2.59 8.13
CA ASN A 46 -6.27 -1.28 7.52
C ASN A 46 -6.22 -1.41 5.99
N SER A 47 -6.13 -0.27 5.30
CA SER A 47 -6.08 -0.15 3.84
C SER A 47 -4.91 -0.93 3.19
N ASN A 48 -3.85 -1.25 3.95
CA ASN A 48 -2.66 -1.95 3.47
C ASN A 48 -2.58 -3.42 3.93
N SER A 49 -3.65 -3.92 4.54
CA SER A 49 -3.74 -5.27 5.08
C SER A 49 -4.35 -6.27 4.10
N TYR A 50 -4.11 -6.10 2.79
CA TYR A 50 -4.68 -6.94 1.72
C TYR A 50 -4.42 -8.44 1.91
N TRP A 51 -3.33 -8.79 2.60
CA TRP A 51 -2.97 -10.16 2.94
C TRP A 51 -3.87 -10.79 4.03
N GLN A 52 -4.74 -10.04 4.71
CA GLN A 52 -5.58 -10.60 5.78
C GLN A 52 -6.75 -11.42 5.27
N SER A 53 -7.19 -12.40 6.08
CA SER A 53 -8.29 -13.32 5.73
C SER A 53 -9.64 -12.64 5.48
N VAL A 54 -9.84 -11.40 5.97
CA VAL A 54 -11.06 -10.62 5.75
C VAL A 54 -11.39 -10.45 4.27
N TYR A 55 -10.39 -10.31 3.40
CA TYR A 55 -10.61 -10.16 1.96
C TYR A 55 -11.17 -11.44 1.36
N THR A 56 -10.57 -12.58 1.71
CA THR A 56 -11.07 -13.92 1.34
C THR A 56 -12.48 -14.17 1.88
N ASP A 57 -12.77 -13.74 3.10
CA ASP A 57 -14.09 -13.90 3.72
C ASP A 57 -15.17 -13.02 3.07
N ILE A 58 -14.81 -11.82 2.60
CA ILE A 58 -15.67 -10.95 1.79
C ILE A 58 -15.88 -11.56 0.40
N LEU A 59 -14.84 -12.09 -0.25
CA LEU A 59 -14.98 -12.74 -1.56
C LEU A 59 -15.97 -13.91 -1.51
N LYS A 60 -15.97 -14.70 -0.43
CA LYS A 60 -16.94 -15.80 -0.20
C LYS A 60 -18.40 -15.34 -0.11
N GLN A 61 -18.68 -14.04 -0.01
CA GLN A 61 -20.05 -13.52 -0.10
C GLN A 61 -20.58 -13.50 -1.54
N TYR A 62 -19.69 -13.62 -2.52
CA TYR A 62 -20.02 -13.64 -3.95
C TYR A 62 -19.84 -15.04 -4.54
N LEU A 63 -20.46 -15.28 -5.71
CA LEU A 63 -20.31 -16.55 -6.43
C LEU A 63 -18.84 -16.78 -6.84
N PRO A 64 -18.30 -18.01 -6.70
CA PRO A 64 -16.91 -18.33 -7.01
C PRO A 64 -16.41 -17.86 -8.38
N LYS A 65 -17.28 -17.92 -9.40
CA LYS A 65 -16.95 -17.47 -10.76
C LYS A 65 -16.54 -15.99 -10.87
N TYR A 66 -16.89 -15.16 -9.88
CA TYR A 66 -16.54 -13.74 -9.84
C TYR A 66 -15.32 -13.43 -8.96
N HIS A 67 -14.81 -14.39 -8.17
CA HIS A 67 -13.76 -14.11 -7.18
C HIS A 67 -12.50 -13.52 -7.81
N HIS A 68 -12.09 -14.05 -8.96
CA HIS A 68 -10.91 -13.55 -9.67
C HIS A 68 -11.08 -12.08 -10.10
N GLN A 69 -12.20 -11.75 -10.76
CA GLN A 69 -12.47 -10.39 -11.23
C GLN A 69 -12.63 -9.40 -10.08
N LEU A 70 -13.33 -9.79 -9.01
CA LEU A 70 -13.50 -8.95 -7.82
C LEU A 70 -12.18 -8.73 -7.08
N ALA A 71 -11.36 -9.76 -6.92
CA ALA A 71 -10.04 -9.61 -6.32
C ALA A 71 -9.16 -8.66 -7.17
N LEU A 72 -9.24 -8.76 -8.50
CA LEU A 72 -8.47 -7.93 -9.44
C LEU A 72 -8.87 -6.46 -9.37
N ASN A 73 -10.17 -6.17 -9.34
CA ASN A 73 -10.70 -4.80 -9.48
C ASN A 73 -10.96 -4.11 -8.13
N ASN A 74 -11.26 -4.87 -7.09
CA ASN A 74 -11.75 -4.36 -5.80
C ASN A 74 -10.75 -4.55 -4.65
N THR A 75 -9.50 -4.92 -4.96
CA THR A 75 -8.40 -4.98 -3.98
C THR A 75 -7.11 -4.46 -4.59
N LEU A 76 -6.10 -4.23 -3.75
CA LEU A 76 -4.74 -3.93 -4.20
C LEU A 76 -3.94 -5.18 -4.58
N LEU A 77 -4.51 -6.39 -4.57
CA LEU A 77 -3.74 -7.62 -4.77
C LEU A 77 -2.94 -7.63 -6.09
N ASN A 78 -3.51 -7.08 -7.17
CA ASN A 78 -2.83 -6.94 -8.47
C ASN A 78 -1.60 -6.03 -8.45
N VAL A 79 -1.60 -5.00 -7.61
CA VAL A 79 -0.40 -4.17 -7.41
C VAL A 79 0.71 -5.04 -6.79
N TYR A 80 0.32 -5.95 -5.91
CA TYR A 80 1.25 -6.83 -5.19
C TYR A 80 1.69 -8.06 -5.97
N THR A 81 0.97 -8.50 -7.01
CA THR A 81 1.44 -9.58 -7.89
C THR A 81 2.72 -9.19 -8.63
N SER A 82 2.76 -7.95 -9.13
CA SER A 82 3.95 -7.38 -9.78
C SER A 82 5.13 -7.28 -8.80
N LEU A 83 4.85 -7.11 -7.51
CA LEU A 83 5.86 -7.08 -6.47
C LEU A 83 6.31 -8.46 -6.04
N ILE A 84 5.50 -9.50 -6.15
CA ILE A 84 5.88 -10.88 -5.77
C ILE A 84 6.45 -11.63 -6.98
N GLU A 85 6.42 -11.03 -8.18
CA GLU A 85 6.86 -11.64 -9.44
C GLU A 85 6.14 -12.98 -9.69
N SER A 86 4.82 -13.01 -9.42
CA SER A 86 3.97 -14.20 -9.54
C SER A 86 2.67 -13.88 -10.28
N ASP A 87 2.10 -14.90 -10.93
CA ASP A 87 0.81 -14.78 -11.61
C ASP A 87 -0.31 -14.45 -10.61
N PHE A 88 -1.29 -13.65 -11.05
CA PHE A 88 -2.40 -13.23 -10.20
C PHE A 88 -3.19 -14.40 -9.63
N SER A 89 -3.41 -15.46 -10.42
CA SER A 89 -4.14 -16.65 -9.99
C SER A 89 -3.41 -17.36 -8.85
N ASN A 90 -2.07 -17.43 -8.92
CA ASN A 90 -1.24 -18.04 -7.89
C ASN A 90 -1.26 -17.21 -6.60
N VAL A 91 -1.13 -15.90 -6.71
CA VAL A 91 -1.19 -14.99 -5.56
C VAL A 91 -2.56 -15.03 -4.90
N LEU A 92 -3.65 -15.07 -5.69
CA LEU A 92 -5.00 -15.21 -5.15
C LEU A 92 -5.17 -16.55 -4.43
N ALA A 93 -4.70 -17.65 -5.02
CA ALA A 93 -4.74 -18.97 -4.38
C ALA A 93 -3.94 -18.98 -3.06
N GLU A 94 -2.78 -18.32 -3.03
CA GLU A 94 -1.97 -18.17 -1.83
C GLU A 94 -2.63 -17.29 -0.77
N GLN A 95 -3.32 -16.21 -1.15
CA GLN A 95 -4.08 -15.37 -0.23
C GLN A 95 -5.18 -16.17 0.47
N VAL A 96 -5.83 -17.08 -0.25
CA VAL A 96 -6.87 -17.96 0.29
C VAL A 96 -6.29 -18.99 1.25
N LYS A 97 -5.14 -19.58 0.90
CA LYS A 97 -4.57 -20.72 1.63
C LYS A 97 -3.64 -20.31 2.78
N TYR A 98 -2.79 -19.32 2.55
CA TYR A 98 -1.73 -18.86 3.44
C TYR A 98 -1.60 -17.33 3.45
N PRO A 99 -2.64 -16.60 3.89
CA PRO A 99 -2.69 -15.13 3.84
C PRO A 99 -1.43 -14.43 4.37
N SER A 100 -0.86 -14.91 5.49
CA SER A 100 0.33 -14.32 6.11
C SER A 100 1.61 -14.40 5.27
N LYS A 101 1.70 -15.30 4.28
CA LYS A 101 2.86 -15.37 3.39
C LYS A 101 2.94 -14.21 2.41
N LEU A 102 1.81 -13.56 2.12
CA LEU A 102 1.73 -12.38 1.25
C LEU A 102 2.07 -11.07 1.98
N GLN A 103 2.40 -11.14 3.27
CA GLN A 103 2.77 -9.96 4.04
C GLN A 103 4.13 -9.43 3.60
N LEU A 104 4.16 -8.21 3.06
CA LEU A 104 5.43 -7.56 2.73
C LEU A 104 6.19 -7.12 3.98
N LYS A 105 7.50 -7.29 3.92
CA LYS A 105 8.42 -6.74 4.91
C LYS A 105 8.43 -5.22 4.84
N HIS A 106 8.39 -4.61 6.02
CA HIS A 106 8.47 -3.16 6.21
C HIS A 106 7.34 -2.37 5.53
N ALA A 107 6.19 -3.00 5.24
CA ALA A 107 5.01 -2.32 4.67
C ALA A 107 4.51 -1.13 5.52
N ASN A 108 4.76 -1.17 6.83
CA ASN A 108 4.44 -0.09 7.76
C ASN A 108 5.27 1.18 7.53
N LEU A 109 6.47 1.06 6.95
CA LEU A 109 7.35 2.20 6.73
C LEU A 109 6.73 3.20 5.75
N GLU A 110 5.94 2.72 4.77
CA GLU A 110 5.28 3.53 3.74
C GLU A 110 3.90 4.08 4.19
N GLN A 111 3.47 3.78 5.43
CA GLN A 111 2.16 4.17 5.97
C GLN A 111 2.19 5.55 6.63
N VAL A 112 2.58 6.57 5.85
CA VAL A 112 2.72 7.95 6.36
C VAL A 112 1.37 8.59 6.69
N HIS A 113 0.28 8.10 6.09
CA HIS A 113 -1.07 8.63 6.30
C HIS A 113 -1.77 7.95 7.48
N LYS A 114 -2.58 8.74 8.21
CA LYS A 114 -3.25 8.30 9.45
C LYS A 114 -4.55 7.50 9.25
N GLY A 115 -4.96 7.27 8.01
CA GLY A 115 -6.23 6.62 7.71
C GLY A 115 -6.50 6.44 6.23
N TRP A 116 -7.70 6.01 5.93
CA TRP A 116 -8.18 5.79 4.56
C TRP A 116 -8.11 7.08 3.74
N LYS A 117 -7.70 6.92 2.48
CA LYS A 117 -7.50 8.03 1.55
C LYS A 117 -8.71 8.24 0.66
N TRP A 118 -9.05 9.49 0.37
CA TRP A 118 -10.11 9.84 -0.58
C TRP A 118 -9.77 11.12 -1.37
N CYS A 119 -10.45 11.29 -2.49
CA CYS A 119 -10.42 12.51 -3.28
C CYS A 119 -11.70 13.32 -3.01
N PRO A 120 -11.62 14.63 -2.76
CA PRO A 120 -12.81 15.48 -2.60
C PRO A 120 -13.72 15.46 -3.82
N GLU A 121 -13.14 15.44 -5.03
CA GLU A 121 -13.90 15.45 -6.28
C GLU A 121 -14.60 14.11 -6.55
N CYS A 122 -13.95 12.97 -6.26
CA CYS A 122 -14.60 11.66 -6.33
C CYS A 122 -15.86 11.55 -5.47
N ILE A 123 -15.95 12.28 -4.35
CA ILE A 123 -17.18 12.26 -3.53
C ILE A 123 -18.37 12.75 -4.35
N PHE A 124 -18.21 13.86 -5.07
CA PHE A 124 -19.29 14.43 -5.88
C PHE A 124 -19.63 13.54 -7.08
N ASP A 125 -18.62 13.01 -7.77
CA ASP A 125 -18.84 12.07 -8.87
C ASP A 125 -19.57 10.81 -8.41
N ASP A 126 -19.13 10.20 -7.30
CA ASP A 126 -19.72 8.98 -6.77
C ASP A 126 -21.16 9.21 -6.26
N GLU A 127 -21.43 10.38 -5.67
CA GLU A 127 -22.78 10.77 -5.22
C GLU A 127 -23.72 11.00 -6.41
N ASP A 128 -23.25 11.62 -7.50
CA ASP A 128 -24.04 11.83 -8.72
C ASP A 128 -24.32 10.50 -9.45
N GLU A 129 -23.29 9.67 -9.63
CA GLU A 129 -23.39 8.41 -10.39
C GLU A 129 -24.08 7.27 -9.60
N CYS A 130 -23.74 7.13 -8.31
CA CYS A 130 -24.12 5.96 -7.49
C CYS A 130 -25.02 6.32 -6.29
N GLY A 131 -25.25 7.61 -6.03
CA GLY A 131 -26.01 8.09 -4.87
C GLY A 131 -25.25 8.05 -3.54
N VAL A 132 -24.00 7.58 -3.53
CA VAL A 132 -23.16 7.52 -2.32
C VAL A 132 -21.68 7.43 -2.66
N ALA A 133 -20.87 8.23 -1.97
CA ALA A 133 -19.41 8.15 -2.04
C ALA A 133 -18.85 6.87 -1.42
N TYR A 134 -17.82 6.31 -2.05
CA TYR A 134 -17.20 5.06 -1.62
C TYR A 134 -15.67 5.12 -1.60
N TRP A 135 -15.06 4.12 -0.95
CA TRP A 135 -13.61 4.05 -0.86
C TRP A 135 -13.02 3.43 -2.12
N HIS A 136 -12.39 4.23 -2.97
CA HIS A 136 -11.70 3.75 -4.17
C HIS A 136 -10.46 2.92 -3.83
N CYS A 137 -10.24 1.83 -4.57
CA CYS A 137 -9.07 0.95 -4.43
C CYS A 137 -7.76 1.68 -4.62
N GLU A 138 -7.60 2.38 -5.75
CA GLU A 138 -6.33 3.01 -6.12
C GLU A 138 -5.89 4.05 -5.10
N HIS A 139 -6.85 4.75 -4.49
CA HIS A 139 -6.57 5.74 -3.44
C HIS A 139 -5.87 5.10 -2.25
N GLN A 140 -6.05 3.81 -2.00
CA GLN A 140 -5.46 3.13 -0.84
C GLN A 140 -4.01 2.70 -1.05
N PHE A 141 -3.51 2.64 -2.28
CA PHE A 141 -2.13 2.22 -2.53
C PHE A 141 -1.13 3.15 -1.81
N PRO A 142 -0.18 2.66 -0.97
CA PRO A 142 0.67 3.53 -0.14
C PRO A 142 1.37 4.68 -0.87
N LEU A 143 1.84 4.40 -2.08
CA LEU A 143 2.60 5.35 -2.89
C LEU A 143 1.72 6.35 -3.65
N LYS A 144 0.41 6.10 -3.72
CA LYS A 144 -0.55 7.00 -4.37
C LYS A 144 -0.82 8.20 -3.46
N LYS A 145 -0.59 9.42 -3.96
CA LYS A 145 -0.89 10.66 -3.22
C LYS A 145 -1.88 11.55 -3.96
N ARG A 146 -2.02 11.39 -5.27
CA ARG A 146 -3.00 12.12 -6.09
C ARG A 146 -4.00 11.16 -6.73
N CYS A 147 -5.25 11.59 -6.86
CA CYS A 147 -6.26 10.86 -7.62
C CYS A 147 -5.82 10.70 -9.08
N THR A 148 -6.01 9.53 -9.69
CA THR A 148 -5.72 9.38 -11.14
C THR A 148 -6.72 10.16 -11.99
N LYS A 149 -7.99 10.21 -11.57
CA LYS A 149 -9.08 10.86 -12.31
C LYS A 149 -8.96 12.38 -12.28
N HIS A 150 -8.78 12.96 -11.09
CA HIS A 150 -8.85 14.42 -10.90
C HIS A 150 -7.48 15.10 -10.70
N GLY A 151 -6.41 14.37 -10.37
CA GLY A 151 -5.10 14.97 -10.04
C GLY A 151 -5.02 15.66 -8.67
N ALA A 152 -6.16 15.80 -8.00
CA ALA A 152 -6.33 16.26 -6.61
C ALA A 152 -5.47 15.48 -5.60
N LEU A 153 -4.95 16.16 -4.59
CA LEU A 153 -4.22 15.53 -3.49
C LEU A 153 -5.20 14.73 -2.62
N LEU A 154 -4.89 13.44 -2.42
CA LEU A 154 -5.68 12.55 -1.60
C LEU A 154 -5.61 12.98 -0.14
N LEU A 155 -6.78 13.14 0.45
CA LEU A 155 -6.95 13.45 1.86
C LEU A 155 -6.97 12.17 2.67
N SER A 156 -6.44 12.23 3.89
CA SER A 156 -6.53 11.13 4.87
C SER A 156 -7.00 11.60 6.24
N GLY A 157 -7.43 12.85 6.35
CA GLY A 157 -7.94 13.44 7.58
C GLY A 157 -8.36 14.91 7.44
N CYS A 158 -9.05 15.40 8.47
CA CYS A 158 -9.52 16.76 8.61
C CYS A 158 -8.39 17.69 9.02
N GLN A 159 -8.24 18.79 8.28
CA GLN A 159 -7.22 19.80 8.49
C GLN A 159 -7.53 20.65 9.73
N SER A 160 -8.81 20.83 10.06
CA SER A 160 -9.28 21.65 11.18
C SER A 160 -9.19 20.96 12.54
N CYS A 161 -9.58 19.68 12.63
CA CYS A 161 -9.68 18.97 13.92
C CYS A 161 -8.85 17.67 14.01
N GLY A 162 -8.12 17.32 12.94
CA GLY A 162 -7.26 16.13 12.90
C GLY A 162 -7.99 14.79 12.84
N PHE A 163 -9.32 14.78 12.66
CA PHE A 163 -10.09 13.54 12.47
C PHE A 163 -9.55 12.76 11.27
N ALA A 164 -9.42 11.43 11.39
CA ALA A 164 -9.03 10.56 10.31
C ALA A 164 -9.82 9.26 10.42
N TRP A 165 -10.22 8.69 9.28
CA TRP A 165 -10.76 7.34 9.22
C TRP A 165 -9.63 6.33 9.38
N SER A 166 -9.18 6.06 10.60
CA SER A 166 -8.13 5.06 10.85
C SER A 166 -8.64 3.62 10.79
N SER A 167 -9.96 3.44 10.78
CA SER A 167 -10.60 2.14 10.66
C SER A 167 -11.88 2.25 9.84
N ILE A 168 -12.14 1.23 9.02
CA ILE A 168 -13.41 1.06 8.31
C ILE A 168 -14.61 0.98 9.26
N LEU A 169 -14.37 0.69 10.54
CA LEU A 169 -15.41 0.57 11.56
C LEU A 169 -15.93 1.94 12.06
N GLN A 170 -15.34 3.05 11.61
CA GLN A 170 -15.59 4.38 12.21
C GLN A 170 -16.79 5.14 11.62
N GLY A 171 -17.39 4.70 10.52
CA GLY A 171 -18.53 5.42 9.97
C GLY A 171 -18.77 5.16 8.49
N PRO A 172 -19.61 6.00 7.84
CA PRO A 172 -19.92 5.88 6.41
C PRO A 172 -18.68 6.09 5.52
N GLY A 173 -18.88 5.97 4.22
CA GLY A 173 -17.89 6.37 3.21
C GLY A 173 -17.39 7.80 3.39
N PRO A 174 -16.39 8.22 2.59
CA PRO A 174 -15.89 9.58 2.65
C PRO A 174 -17.04 10.56 2.38
N SER A 175 -16.99 11.73 3.02
CA SER A 175 -18.03 12.77 2.91
C SER A 175 -17.39 14.13 2.66
N ALA A 176 -18.13 15.06 2.05
CA ALA A 176 -17.61 16.40 1.74
C ALA A 176 -17.25 17.21 3.01
N SER A 177 -17.93 16.93 4.11
CA SER A 177 -17.71 17.59 5.41
C SER A 177 -17.23 16.61 6.47
N CYS A 178 -16.40 17.09 7.38
CA CYS A 178 -15.85 16.30 8.48
C CYS A 178 -16.95 15.86 9.45
N PRO A 179 -17.10 14.55 9.73
CA PRO A 179 -18.15 14.06 10.62
C PRO A 179 -17.93 14.43 12.09
N LYS A 180 -16.73 14.92 12.46
CA LYS A 180 -16.39 15.31 13.83
C LYS A 180 -16.62 16.80 14.10
N CYS A 181 -16.26 17.68 13.17
CA CYS A 181 -16.30 19.15 13.38
C CYS A 181 -17.14 19.91 12.35
N GLY A 182 -17.74 19.24 11.36
CA GLY A 182 -18.58 19.86 10.34
C GLY A 182 -17.84 20.67 9.27
N SER A 183 -16.55 20.97 9.46
CA SER A 183 -15.75 21.71 8.46
C SER A 183 -15.64 20.93 7.14
N THR A 184 -15.72 21.64 6.02
CA THR A 184 -15.39 21.11 4.69
C THR A 184 -13.94 20.67 4.66
N PHE A 185 -13.68 19.54 4.01
CA PHE A 185 -12.31 19.10 3.78
C PHE A 185 -11.65 19.96 2.71
N SER A 186 -10.40 20.36 2.94
CA SER A 186 -9.63 21.15 1.98
C SER A 186 -8.28 20.52 1.74
N GLU A 187 -7.77 20.59 0.52
CA GLU A 187 -6.41 20.16 0.25
C GLU A 187 -5.41 21.00 1.06
N ARG A 188 -4.36 20.34 1.55
CA ARG A 188 -3.19 21.07 2.03
C ARG A 188 -2.32 21.34 0.82
N HIS A 189 -1.93 22.59 0.64
CA HIS A 189 -0.87 22.90 -0.31
C HIS A 189 0.37 22.09 0.06
N ARG A 190 0.86 21.30 -0.88
CA ARG A 190 2.09 20.50 -0.75
C ARG A 190 2.98 20.90 -1.90
N GLU A 191 4.18 21.37 -1.57
CA GLU A 191 5.23 21.54 -2.57
C GLU A 191 5.84 20.18 -2.85
N ASP A 192 5.72 19.74 -4.10
CA ASP A 192 6.21 18.43 -4.53
C ASP A 192 7.68 18.58 -4.96
N SER A 193 8.55 17.81 -4.31
CA SER A 193 9.93 17.65 -4.75
C SER A 193 10.02 16.77 -6.00
N TYR A 194 11.19 16.74 -6.63
CA TYR A 194 11.46 15.79 -7.72
C TYR A 194 11.20 14.33 -7.28
N ASP A 195 11.55 13.98 -6.04
CA ASP A 195 11.37 12.63 -5.51
C ASP A 195 9.89 12.29 -5.32
N ASP A 196 9.08 13.25 -4.86
CA ASP A 196 7.62 13.06 -4.74
C ASP A 196 6.99 12.75 -6.10
N LEU A 197 7.32 13.56 -7.12
CA LEU A 197 6.81 13.40 -8.48
C LEU A 197 7.26 12.07 -9.10
N TRP A 198 8.51 11.66 -8.86
CA TRP A 198 9.04 10.39 -9.34
C TRP A 198 8.33 9.19 -8.69
N ILE A 199 8.11 9.22 -7.37
CA ILE A 199 7.39 8.15 -6.65
C ILE A 199 5.94 8.06 -7.14
N GLU A 200 5.26 9.19 -7.32
CA GLU A 200 3.87 9.20 -7.79
C GLU A 200 3.74 8.70 -9.23
N ARG A 201 4.66 9.08 -10.11
CA ARG A 201 4.72 8.52 -11.48
C ARG A 201 4.94 7.02 -11.44
N SER A 202 5.85 6.57 -10.59
CA SER A 202 6.12 5.14 -10.41
C SER A 202 4.89 4.41 -9.87
N ALA A 203 4.17 5.01 -8.92
CA ALA A 203 2.95 4.46 -8.35
C ALA A 203 1.85 4.28 -9.42
N ASN A 204 1.67 5.27 -10.29
CA ASN A 204 0.74 5.19 -11.42
C ASN A 204 1.15 4.08 -12.40
N GLY A 205 2.45 3.95 -12.70
CA GLY A 205 2.99 2.89 -13.53
C GLY A 205 2.75 1.49 -12.95
N ILE A 206 2.83 1.34 -11.62
CA ILE A 206 2.53 0.06 -10.97
C ILE A 206 1.03 -0.23 -11.06
N LEU A 207 0.17 0.75 -10.77
CA LEU A 207 -1.28 0.61 -10.79
C LEU A 207 -1.83 0.24 -12.17
N ASN A 208 -1.28 0.83 -13.25
CA ASN A 208 -1.70 0.56 -14.62
C ASN A 208 -0.92 -0.59 -15.30
N GLY A 209 0.05 -1.18 -14.59
CA GLY A 209 0.89 -2.29 -15.09
C GLY A 209 1.99 -1.90 -16.07
N SER A 210 2.22 -0.60 -16.33
CA SER A 210 3.30 -0.13 -17.20
C SER A 210 4.69 -0.18 -16.54
N LEU A 211 4.73 -0.27 -15.20
CA LEU A 211 5.96 -0.46 -14.42
C LEU A 211 5.90 -1.81 -13.72
N LYS A 212 6.82 -2.70 -14.10
CA LYS A 212 7.05 -3.99 -13.45
C LYS A 212 8.39 -3.97 -12.71
N PHE A 213 8.42 -4.65 -11.57
CA PHE A 213 9.67 -4.86 -10.84
C PHE A 213 10.39 -6.06 -11.41
N ASP A 214 11.67 -5.88 -11.72
CA ASP A 214 12.59 -6.97 -12.01
C ASP A 214 13.59 -7.02 -10.86
N LYS A 215 13.23 -7.74 -9.80
CA LYS A 215 14.07 -7.78 -8.58
C LYS A 215 15.39 -8.44 -8.89
N ASN A 216 15.40 -9.45 -9.76
CA ASN A 216 16.61 -10.17 -10.12
C ASN A 216 17.60 -9.24 -10.81
N LYS A 217 17.17 -8.43 -11.78
CA LYS A 217 18.04 -7.44 -12.42
C LYS A 217 18.63 -6.44 -11.44
N VAL A 218 17.84 -5.95 -10.48
CA VAL A 218 18.34 -5.04 -9.43
C VAL A 218 19.35 -5.75 -8.52
N LYS A 219 19.07 -6.99 -8.12
CA LYS A 219 19.99 -7.81 -7.31
C LYS A 219 21.30 -8.09 -8.05
N GLU A 220 21.25 -8.44 -9.33
CA GLU A 220 22.44 -8.67 -10.15
C GLU A 220 23.28 -7.41 -10.31
N CYS A 221 22.65 -6.24 -10.54
CA CYS A 221 23.34 -4.95 -10.58
C CYS A 221 24.14 -4.71 -9.29
N LEU A 222 23.53 -4.95 -8.12
CA LEU A 222 24.20 -4.78 -6.83
C LEU A 222 25.27 -5.85 -6.56
N LYS A 223 25.08 -7.10 -6.99
CA LYS A 223 26.10 -8.16 -6.88
C LYS A 223 27.36 -7.83 -7.69
N VAL A 224 27.21 -7.22 -8.86
CA VAL A 224 28.35 -6.74 -9.66
C VAL A 224 29.18 -5.74 -8.86
N GLN A 225 28.53 -4.81 -8.14
CA GLN A 225 29.24 -3.84 -7.28
C GLN A 225 29.92 -4.47 -6.06
N TYR A 226 29.36 -5.56 -5.54
CA TYR A 226 30.03 -6.35 -4.50
C TYR A 226 31.25 -7.12 -5.03
N GLY A 227 31.27 -7.48 -6.31
CA GLY A 227 32.31 -8.32 -6.89
C GLY A 227 32.18 -9.80 -6.53
N PHE A 228 31.05 -10.22 -5.94
CA PHE A 228 30.76 -11.62 -5.65
C PHE A 228 29.25 -11.93 -5.77
N GLY A 229 28.93 -13.10 -6.34
CA GLY A 229 27.57 -13.45 -6.73
C GLY A 229 26.73 -14.22 -5.69
N GLU A 230 27.37 -14.78 -4.66
CA GLU A 230 26.72 -15.71 -3.73
C GLU A 230 26.80 -15.25 -2.27
N PHE A 231 25.77 -15.61 -1.50
CA PHE A 231 25.73 -15.38 -0.06
C PHE A 231 26.69 -16.31 0.68
N LYS A 232 27.48 -15.76 1.61
CA LYS A 232 28.34 -16.54 2.50
C LYS A 232 27.88 -16.42 3.95
N ARG A 233 27.92 -17.55 4.68
CA ARG A 233 27.67 -17.54 6.14
C ARG A 233 28.73 -16.75 6.90
N GLN A 234 29.96 -16.78 6.42
CA GLN A 234 31.09 -16.04 6.96
C GLN A 234 31.77 -15.28 5.83
N TRP A 235 31.83 -13.98 5.98
CA TRP A 235 32.51 -13.08 5.06
C TRP A 235 33.96 -12.87 5.52
N SER A 236 34.90 -12.88 4.59
CA SER A 236 36.26 -12.44 4.85
C SER A 236 36.30 -10.97 5.30
N VAL A 237 37.43 -10.52 5.86
CA VAL A 237 37.58 -9.11 6.26
C VAL A 237 37.42 -8.19 5.06
N ALA A 238 38.03 -8.54 3.92
CA ALA A 238 37.94 -7.75 2.69
C ALA A 238 36.50 -7.64 2.17
N GLU A 239 35.76 -8.76 2.15
CA GLU A 239 34.34 -8.76 1.73
C GLU A 239 33.47 -7.95 2.68
N ARG A 240 33.70 -8.02 4.01
CA ARG A 240 32.96 -7.19 4.97
C ARG A 240 33.22 -5.71 4.74
N ASN A 241 34.45 -5.33 4.46
CA ASN A 241 34.79 -3.95 4.13
C ASN A 241 34.08 -3.50 2.85
N GLN A 242 34.09 -4.32 1.79
CA GLN A 242 33.35 -4.02 0.56
C GLN A 242 31.85 -3.89 0.80
N ILE A 243 31.26 -4.78 1.62
CA ILE A 243 29.84 -4.69 1.98
C ILE A 243 29.55 -3.38 2.71
N SER A 244 30.40 -2.99 3.66
CA SER A 244 30.26 -1.73 4.39
C SER A 244 30.33 -0.53 3.44
N VAL A 245 31.30 -0.49 2.53
CA VAL A 245 31.45 0.59 1.54
C VAL A 245 30.18 0.75 0.70
N GLN A 246 29.63 -0.36 0.17
CA GLN A 246 28.40 -0.29 -0.62
C GLN A 246 27.18 0.10 0.23
N GLN A 247 27.14 -0.31 1.50
CA GLN A 247 26.10 0.12 2.43
C GLN A 247 26.18 1.64 2.69
N ASP A 248 27.38 2.18 2.86
CA ASP A 248 27.61 3.61 3.11
C ASP A 248 27.27 4.44 1.86
N LEU A 249 27.66 3.99 0.67
CA LEU A 249 27.31 4.65 -0.60
C LEU A 249 25.80 4.74 -0.80
N PHE A 250 25.09 3.61 -0.66
CA PHE A 250 23.63 3.60 -0.74
C PHE A 250 23.00 4.44 0.36
N GLY A 251 23.53 4.36 1.58
CA GLY A 251 23.07 5.11 2.74
C GLY A 251 23.12 6.62 2.55
N ASN A 252 24.28 7.13 2.13
CA ASN A 252 24.45 8.55 1.81
C ASN A 252 23.51 9.01 0.68
N TRP A 253 23.30 8.16 -0.34
CA TRP A 253 22.37 8.46 -1.42
C TRP A 253 20.92 8.54 -0.92
N ILE A 254 20.42 7.52 -0.20
CA ILE A 254 19.02 7.52 0.25
C ILE A 254 18.73 8.64 1.26
N ASP A 255 19.71 8.99 2.10
CA ASP A 255 19.56 10.09 3.06
C ASP A 255 19.61 11.47 2.40
N SER A 256 20.09 11.56 1.16
CA SER A 256 20.02 12.79 0.36
C SER A 256 18.66 13.04 -0.30
N LEU A 257 17.79 12.03 -0.35
CA LEU A 257 16.47 12.11 -0.99
C LEU A 257 15.42 12.75 -0.08
N ASN A 258 14.47 13.47 -0.66
CA ASN A 258 13.32 13.99 0.08
C ASN A 258 12.19 12.96 0.12
N LEU A 259 12.17 12.14 1.16
CA LEU A 259 11.20 11.04 1.34
C LEU A 259 10.16 11.28 2.44
N LEU A 260 10.08 12.50 2.98
CA LEU A 260 9.24 12.81 4.15
C LEU A 260 7.75 12.56 3.93
N ASN A 261 7.27 12.69 2.68
CA ASN A 261 5.87 12.42 2.34
C ASN A 261 5.57 10.93 2.11
N HIS A 262 6.61 10.09 2.04
CA HIS A 262 6.53 8.71 1.54
C HIS A 262 7.03 7.66 2.54
N LEU A 263 7.96 8.01 3.42
CA LEU A 263 8.43 7.18 4.52
C LEU A 263 8.06 7.78 5.87
N SER A 264 7.71 6.90 6.81
CA SER A 264 7.40 7.29 8.18
C SER A 264 8.69 7.71 8.89
N PRO A 265 8.70 8.85 9.61
CA PRO A 265 9.89 9.30 10.33
C PRO A 265 10.39 8.24 11.32
N LEU A 266 11.71 8.03 11.33
CA LEU A 266 12.32 7.06 12.24
C LEU A 266 12.48 7.64 13.66
N PRO A 267 12.44 6.80 14.71
CA PRO A 267 12.67 7.24 16.08
C PRO A 267 14.05 7.89 16.24
N ASN A 268 14.16 8.82 17.19
CA ASN A 268 15.42 9.48 17.55
C ASN A 268 16.13 10.24 16.42
N ARG A 269 15.38 10.70 15.40
CA ARG A 269 15.93 11.40 14.22
C ARG A 269 16.98 10.59 13.48
N ARG A 270 16.86 9.25 13.53
CA ARG A 270 17.68 8.37 12.72
C ARG A 270 17.45 8.64 11.24
N SER A 271 18.53 8.50 10.50
CA SER A 271 18.56 8.58 9.05
C SER A 271 17.90 7.35 8.42
N ASN A 272 17.41 7.47 7.18
CA ASN A 272 16.74 6.36 6.51
C ASN A 272 17.69 5.17 6.35
N SER A 273 18.96 5.44 6.01
CA SER A 273 20.00 4.42 5.84
C SER A 273 20.19 3.49 7.04
N GLU A 274 19.88 3.95 8.25
CA GLU A 274 19.97 3.16 9.49
C GLU A 274 18.83 2.14 9.66
N HIS A 275 17.77 2.22 8.85
CA HIS A 275 16.64 1.31 8.96
C HIS A 275 16.92 -0.03 8.24
N PRO A 276 16.59 -1.20 8.84
CA PRO A 276 16.90 -2.51 8.25
C PRO A 276 16.29 -2.78 6.87
N ALA A 277 15.24 -2.06 6.49
CA ALA A 277 14.67 -2.11 5.14
C ALA A 277 15.67 -1.74 4.03
N PHE A 278 16.66 -0.92 4.38
CA PHE A 278 17.65 -0.34 3.47
C PHE A 278 19.03 -1.00 3.62
N ASN A 279 19.08 -2.17 4.25
CA ASN A 279 20.28 -2.98 4.29
C ASN A 279 20.54 -3.62 2.92
N VAL A 280 21.59 -3.17 2.22
CA VAL A 280 21.91 -3.57 0.85
C VAL A 280 22.17 -5.08 0.77
N SER A 281 22.98 -5.62 1.67
CA SER A 281 23.33 -7.06 1.67
C SER A 281 22.10 -7.94 1.86
N THR A 282 21.21 -7.57 2.78
CA THR A 282 19.96 -8.30 3.01
C THR A 282 19.06 -8.24 1.79
N TYR A 283 18.90 -7.07 1.18
CA TYR A 283 18.10 -6.91 -0.03
C TYR A 283 18.62 -7.78 -1.18
N VAL A 284 19.95 -7.81 -1.38
CA VAL A 284 20.61 -8.55 -2.46
C VAL A 284 20.49 -10.06 -2.27
N PHE A 285 20.83 -10.55 -1.08
CA PHE A 285 21.05 -11.98 -0.85
C PHE A 285 19.87 -12.71 -0.20
N LYS A 286 18.84 -12.00 0.28
CA LYS A 286 17.62 -12.64 0.82
C LYS A 286 16.47 -12.55 -0.18
N SER A 287 15.60 -13.55 -0.14
CA SER A 287 14.38 -13.62 -0.94
C SER A 287 13.18 -13.11 -0.14
N TYR A 288 13.25 -11.85 0.29
CA TYR A 288 12.12 -11.20 0.96
C TYR A 288 11.32 -10.34 -0.01
N ASP A 289 10.00 -10.36 0.16
CA ASP A 289 9.09 -9.42 -0.51
C ASP A 289 8.99 -8.16 0.33
N TYR A 290 9.65 -7.10 -0.14
CA TYR A 290 9.66 -5.80 0.52
C TYR A 290 8.49 -4.95 0.07
N ALA A 291 8.20 -3.92 0.85
CA ALA A 291 7.27 -2.87 0.47
C ALA A 291 7.72 -2.16 -0.84
N PRO A 292 6.77 -1.72 -1.69
CA PRO A 292 7.07 -1.25 -3.05
C PRO A 292 8.09 -0.12 -3.16
N LEU A 293 8.08 0.85 -2.24
CA LEU A 293 9.02 1.98 -2.26
C LEU A 293 10.45 1.50 -2.06
N ILE A 294 10.66 0.48 -1.21
CA ILE A 294 12.00 -0.08 -0.99
C ILE A 294 12.53 -0.64 -2.31
N HIS A 295 11.73 -1.42 -3.03
CA HIS A 295 12.11 -1.93 -4.35
C HIS A 295 12.34 -0.81 -5.38
N LEU A 296 11.52 0.24 -5.37
CA LEU A 296 11.70 1.40 -6.26
C LEU A 296 13.02 2.14 -5.97
N LEU A 297 13.38 2.33 -4.70
CA LEU A 297 14.60 3.04 -4.30
C LEU A 297 15.85 2.25 -4.72
N PHE A 298 15.91 0.95 -4.46
CA PHE A 298 17.01 0.11 -4.96
C PHE A 298 17.10 0.11 -6.49
N SER A 299 15.95 0.03 -7.17
CA SER A 299 15.90 0.09 -8.64
C SER A 299 16.36 1.44 -9.20
N ARG A 300 16.02 2.55 -8.54
CA ARG A 300 16.48 3.89 -8.93
C ARG A 300 17.97 4.05 -8.67
N TYR A 301 18.47 3.64 -7.52
CA TYR A 301 19.90 3.66 -7.21
C TYR A 301 20.73 2.93 -8.27
N CYS A 302 20.31 1.73 -8.66
CA CYS A 302 20.98 0.97 -9.72
C CYS A 302 21.04 1.74 -11.05
N ARG A 303 20.00 2.50 -11.39
CA ARG A 303 19.89 3.21 -12.67
C ARG A 303 20.57 4.58 -12.69
N GLU A 304 20.59 5.28 -11.56
CA GLU A 304 21.06 6.67 -11.51
C GLU A 304 22.47 6.81 -10.93
N VAL A 305 22.94 5.80 -10.16
CA VAL A 305 24.22 5.88 -9.44
C VAL A 305 25.20 4.80 -9.90
N LEU A 306 24.71 3.59 -10.20
CA LEU A 306 25.59 2.44 -10.50
C LEU A 306 25.76 2.14 -12.00
N CYS A 307 24.79 2.54 -12.84
CA CYS A 307 24.80 2.40 -14.29
C CYS A 307 25.02 3.77 -14.94
#